data_AF-A0A4Q0AX37-F1
#
_entry.id   AF-A0A4Q0AX37-F1
#
_cell.length_a   1.000
_cell.length_b   1.000
_cell.length_c   1.000
_cell.angle_alpha   90.00
_cell.angle_beta   90.00
_cell.angle_gamma   90.00
#
_symmetry.space_group_name_H-M   'P 1'
#
loop_
_entity.id
_entity.type
_entity.pdbx_description
1 polymer ?
#
loop_
_entity_poly.entity_id
_entity_poly.type
_entity_poly.pdbx_seq_one_letter_code
_entity_poly.pdbx_strand_id
1 'polypeptide(L)'
;MTYKTSLDNLAKGVTIGVTLLFAFIIFGQYSIFKDTGRAIPIYTTAALLLIYFIAFAFRPIDYKLSTDQLIIHRLLSDVKIDRNQIKSVEYLDKEKIGWAVRTFGVGGLFGYFGKFANTKIGSMTWYAKKKQNCFD
;
A
#
# COMPACT_ATOMS: atom_id res chain seq x y z
N MET A 1 -17.01 -7.43 -14.59
CA MET A 1 -17.50 -7.26 -13.20
C MET A 1 -16.49 -6.44 -12.41
N THR A 2 -16.94 -5.57 -11.50
CA THR A 2 -16.05 -4.73 -10.66
C THR A 2 -16.21 -5.10 -9.19
N TYR A 3 -15.09 -5.32 -8.52
CA TYR A 3 -15.02 -5.72 -7.11
C TYR A 3 -14.34 -4.62 -6.29
N LYS A 4 -15.10 -3.98 -5.41
CA LYS A 4 -14.55 -3.02 -4.45
C LYS A 4 -13.94 -3.76 -3.27
N THR A 5 -12.75 -3.32 -2.87
CA THR A 5 -12.09 -3.84 -1.67
C THR A 5 -12.11 -2.80 -0.56
N SER A 6 -12.48 -3.21 0.65
CA SER A 6 -12.33 -2.39 1.85
C SER A 6 -10.98 -2.62 2.52
N LEU A 7 -10.49 -1.63 3.26
CA LEU A 7 -9.29 -1.74 4.08
C LEU A 7 -9.59 -2.62 5.30
N ASP A 8 -8.69 -3.54 5.68
CA ASP A 8 -8.86 -4.30 6.92
C ASP A 8 -8.63 -3.41 8.17
N ASN A 9 -9.03 -3.91 9.34
CA ASN A 9 -8.96 -3.13 10.58
C ASN A 9 -7.52 -2.82 11.01
N LEU A 10 -6.57 -3.72 10.72
CA LEU A 10 -5.15 -3.49 11.03
C LEU A 10 -4.57 -2.38 10.16
N ALA A 11 -4.79 -2.43 8.85
CA ALA A 11 -4.37 -1.43 7.91
C ALA A 11 -5.09 -0.09 8.14
N LYS A 12 -6.35 -0.09 8.56
CA LYS A 12 -7.04 1.13 9.05
C LYS A 12 -6.31 1.71 10.26
N GLY A 13 -6.03 0.90 11.28
CA GLY A 13 -5.33 1.33 12.49
C GLY A 13 -3.94 1.88 12.19
N VAL A 14 -3.15 1.17 11.37
CA VAL A 14 -1.82 1.63 10.92
C VAL A 14 -1.93 2.92 10.11
N THR A 15 -2.90 3.02 9.19
CA THR A 15 -3.12 4.24 8.40
C THR A 15 -3.41 5.44 9.31
N ILE A 16 -4.33 5.29 10.26
CA ILE A 16 -4.67 6.36 11.22
C ILE A 16 -3.44 6.72 12.05
N GLY A 17 -2.76 5.73 12.63
CA GLY A 17 -1.57 5.95 13.47
C GLY A 17 -0.45 6.67 12.73
N VAL A 18 -0.11 6.23 11.51
CA VAL A 18 0.91 6.89 10.68
C VAL A 18 0.49 8.31 10.29
N THR A 19 -0.80 8.52 9.97
CA THR A 19 -1.32 9.85 9.64
C THR A 19 -1.19 10.81 10.81
N LEU A 20 -1.58 10.37 12.02
CA LEU A 20 -1.46 11.17 13.24
C LEU A 20 0.01 11.43 13.60
N LEU A 21 0.87 10.44 13.45
CA LEU A 21 2.31 10.59 13.66
C LEU A 21 2.91 11.65 12.72
N PHE A 22 2.58 11.59 11.42
CA PHE A 22 3.07 12.57 10.45
C PHE A 22 2.56 13.97 10.77
N ALA A 23 1.28 14.11 11.10
CA ALA A 23 0.69 15.38 11.51
C ALA A 23 1.37 15.94 12.78
N PHE A 24 1.64 15.09 13.77
CA PHE A 24 2.32 15.47 15.00
C PHE A 24 3.76 15.93 14.75
N ILE A 25 4.53 15.22 13.92
CA ILE A 25 5.91 15.60 13.55
C ILE A 25 5.90 16.96 12.85
N ILE A 26 5.01 17.15 11.86
CA ILE A 26 4.89 18.40 11.12
C ILE A 26 4.50 19.55 12.05
N PHE A 27 3.52 19.38 12.93
CA PHE A 27 3.10 20.43 13.86
C PHE A 27 4.18 20.74 14.92
N GLY A 28 4.83 19.71 15.46
CA GLY A 28 5.86 19.83 16.49
C GLY A 28 7.07 20.62 16.01
N GLN A 29 7.57 20.36 14.80
CA GLN A 29 8.69 21.13 14.25
C GLN A 29 8.33 22.60 14.04
N TYR A 30 7.10 22.93 13.63
CA TYR A 30 6.66 24.33 13.51
C TYR A 30 6.49 25.02 14.85
N SER A 31 6.35 24.29 15.96
CA SER A 31 6.24 24.86 17.31
C SER A 31 7.61 25.11 17.94
N ILE A 32 8.59 24.26 17.65
CA ILE A 32 9.95 24.32 18.20
C ILE A 32 10.86 25.27 17.39
N PHE A 33 10.71 25.33 16.08
CA PHE A 33 11.63 26.05 15.18
C PHE A 33 11.09 27.38 14.64
N LYS A 34 10.11 28.01 15.31
CA LYS A 34 9.49 29.27 14.84
C LYS A 34 10.49 30.40 14.54
N ASP A 35 11.61 30.45 15.25
CA ASP A 35 12.53 31.60 15.26
C ASP A 35 13.84 31.40 14.48
N THR A 36 14.03 30.26 13.81
CA THR A 36 15.25 30.02 13.05
C THR A 36 14.93 29.88 11.57
N GLY A 37 15.48 30.76 10.72
CA GLY A 37 15.32 30.76 9.25
C GLY A 37 15.91 29.53 8.56
N ARG A 38 15.47 28.34 8.97
CA ARG A 38 16.03 27.05 8.62
C ARG A 38 15.14 26.38 7.58
N ALA A 39 15.76 25.93 6.50
CA ALA A 39 15.12 25.13 5.45
C ALA A 39 14.78 23.70 5.92
N ILE A 40 15.29 23.25 7.08
CA ILE A 40 15.15 21.89 7.59
C ILE A 40 13.67 21.47 7.78
N PRO A 41 12.79 22.23 8.48
CA PRO A 41 11.38 21.88 8.61
C PRO A 41 10.64 21.82 7.26
N ILE A 42 11.08 22.59 6.26
CA ILE A 42 10.49 22.58 4.92
C ILE A 42 10.84 21.27 4.21
N TYR A 43 12.12 20.88 4.20
CA TYR A 43 12.56 19.64 3.55
C TYR A 43 11.95 18.40 4.20
N THR A 44 11.88 18.35 5.52
CA THR A 44 11.25 17.24 6.24
C THR A 44 9.75 17.18 5.97
N THR A 45 9.04 18.33 5.97
CA THR A 45 7.60 18.38 5.61
C THR A 45 7.38 17.88 4.19
N ALA A 46 8.14 18.40 3.23
CA ALA A 46 8.02 18.03 1.83
C ALA A 46 8.27 16.53 1.62
N ALA A 47 9.30 15.96 2.26
CA ALA A 47 9.59 14.53 2.18
C ALA A 47 8.47 13.66 2.78
N LEU A 48 7.94 14.01 3.96
CA LEU A 48 6.85 13.26 4.59
C LEU A 48 5.57 13.29 3.76
N LEU A 49 5.18 14.47 3.27
CA LEU A 49 4.01 14.62 2.40
C LEU A 49 4.19 13.88 1.08
N LEU A 50 5.39 13.95 0.50
CA LEU A 50 5.70 13.24 -0.75
C LEU A 50 5.57 11.73 -0.58
N ILE A 51 6.18 11.14 0.46
CA ILE A 51 6.09 9.70 0.73
C ILE A 51 4.64 9.28 1.01
N TYR A 52 3.91 10.08 1.79
CA TYR A 52 2.49 9.83 2.08
C TYR A 52 1.63 9.86 0.81
N PHE A 53 1.85 10.86 -0.05
CA PHE A 53 1.15 10.99 -1.32
C PHE A 53 1.49 9.85 -2.28
N ILE A 54 2.76 9.46 -2.39
CA ILE A 54 3.17 8.29 -3.20
C ILE A 54 2.46 7.04 -2.70
N ALA A 55 2.47 6.78 -1.39
CA ALA A 55 1.74 5.63 -0.84
C ALA A 55 0.24 5.69 -1.16
N PHE A 56 -0.38 6.87 -1.06
CA PHE A 56 -1.78 7.05 -1.41
C PHE A 56 -2.06 6.82 -2.91
N ALA A 57 -1.20 7.33 -3.78
CA ALA A 57 -1.38 7.28 -5.23
C ALA A 57 -1.29 5.85 -5.80
N PHE A 58 -0.42 5.02 -5.20
CA PHE A 58 -0.22 3.63 -5.63
C PHE A 58 -1.14 2.62 -4.93
N ARG A 59 -2.07 3.07 -4.07
CA ARG A 59 -3.01 2.16 -3.40
C ARG A 59 -3.98 1.52 -4.39
N PRO A 60 -4.29 0.21 -4.26
CA PRO A 60 -5.39 -0.41 -5.01
C PRO A 60 -6.75 0.20 -4.61
N ILE A 61 -7.59 0.53 -5.59
CA ILE A 61 -8.92 1.10 -5.38
C ILE A 61 -9.99 0.02 -5.55
N ASP A 62 -9.98 -0.66 -6.69
CA ASP A 62 -10.88 -1.76 -7.01
C ASP A 62 -10.29 -2.65 -8.11
N TYR A 63 -10.95 -3.77 -8.38
CA TYR A 63 -10.53 -4.77 -9.35
C TYR A 63 -11.63 -4.94 -10.39
N LYS A 64 -11.30 -4.76 -11.67
CA LYS A 64 -12.21 -5.00 -12.78
C LYS A 64 -11.79 -6.25 -13.52
N LEU A 65 -12.66 -7.26 -13.50
CA LEU A 65 -12.51 -8.48 -14.26
C LEU A 65 -13.32 -8.40 -15.55
N SER A 66 -12.64 -8.57 -16.68
CA SER A 66 -13.23 -8.63 -18.02
C SER A 66 -12.94 -9.99 -18.64
N THR A 67 -13.50 -10.26 -19.84
CA THR A 67 -13.29 -11.53 -20.54
C THR A 67 -11.82 -11.82 -20.79
N ASP A 68 -11.03 -10.80 -21.12
CA ASP A 68 -9.63 -10.95 -21.54
C ASP A 68 -8.61 -10.46 -20.49
N GLN A 69 -9.02 -9.59 -19.57
CA GLN A 69 -8.10 -8.88 -18.67
C GLN A 69 -8.59 -8.82 -17.22
N LEU A 70 -7.63 -8.88 -16.30
CA LEU A 70 -7.76 -8.44 -14.92
C LEU A 70 -7.12 -7.05 -14.80
N ILE A 71 -7.90 -6.05 -14.40
CA ILE A 71 -7.45 -4.68 -14.20
C ILE A 71 -7.51 -4.34 -12.72
N ILE A 72 -6.41 -3.82 -12.19
CA ILE A 72 -6.29 -3.33 -10.82
C ILE A 72 -6.23 -1.81 -10.90
N HIS A 73 -7.33 -1.17 -10.48
CA HIS A 73 -7.43 0.27 -10.56
C HIS A 73 -6.63 0.95 -9.44
N ARG A 74 -5.81 1.93 -9.79
CA ARG A 74 -5.04 2.77 -8.85
C ARG A 74 -5.17 4.24 -9.27
N LEU A 75 -4.89 5.17 -8.37
CA LEU A 75 -5.10 6.59 -8.66
C LEU A 75 -4.22 7.09 -9.81
N LEU A 76 -2.95 6.66 -9.85
CA LEU A 76 -1.97 7.20 -10.80
C LEU A 76 -1.70 6.28 -12.00
N SER A 77 -1.79 4.96 -11.82
CA SER A 77 -1.46 4.02 -12.89
C SER A 77 -2.15 2.68 -12.67
N ASP A 78 -3.07 2.30 -13.54
CA ASP A 78 -3.70 0.98 -13.48
C ASP A 78 -2.71 -0.14 -13.83
N VAL A 79 -2.89 -1.31 -13.21
CA VAL A 79 -2.19 -2.54 -13.60
C VAL A 79 -3.15 -3.37 -14.44
N LYS A 80 -2.72 -3.77 -15.63
CA LYS A 80 -3.48 -4.64 -16.52
C LYS A 80 -2.73 -5.96 -16.67
N ILE A 81 -3.43 -7.06 -16.42
CA ILE A 81 -2.90 -8.41 -16.53
C ILE A 81 -3.80 -9.14 -17.53
N ASP A 82 -3.24 -9.54 -18.66
CA ASP A 82 -3.97 -10.33 -19.65
C ASP A 82 -4.17 -11.74 -19.10
N ARG A 83 -5.39 -12.28 -19.26
CA ARG A 83 -5.73 -13.59 -18.70
C ARG A 83 -4.95 -14.73 -19.34
N ASN A 84 -4.50 -14.56 -20.58
CA ASN A 84 -3.61 -15.50 -21.26
C ASN A 84 -2.21 -15.60 -20.61
N GLN A 85 -1.79 -14.61 -19.81
CA GLN A 85 -0.54 -14.62 -19.05
C GLN A 85 -0.70 -15.33 -17.70
N ILE A 86 -1.92 -15.57 -17.24
CA ILE A 86 -2.21 -16.23 -15.96
C ILE A 86 -2.07 -17.74 -16.14
N LYS A 87 -0.98 -18.31 -15.62
CA LYS A 87 -0.70 -19.76 -15.69
C LYS A 87 -1.55 -20.58 -14.73
N SER A 88 -1.79 -20.07 -13.53
CA SER A 88 -2.66 -20.70 -12.53
C SER A 88 -3.29 -19.65 -11.62
N VAL A 89 -4.41 -20.02 -11.00
CA VAL A 89 -5.08 -19.22 -9.96
C VAL A 89 -5.28 -20.14 -8.76
N GLU A 90 -4.74 -19.75 -7.63
CA GLU A 90 -4.75 -20.56 -6.41
C GLU A 90 -5.12 -19.69 -5.21
N TYR A 91 -5.85 -20.30 -4.27
CA TYR A 91 -6.03 -19.71 -2.96
C TYR A 91 -4.73 -19.83 -2.18
N LEU A 92 -4.26 -18.71 -1.63
CA LEU A 92 -3.04 -18.69 -0.85
C LEU A 92 -3.37 -18.80 0.64
N ASP A 93 -2.96 -19.92 1.24
CA ASP A 93 -3.08 -20.12 2.68
C ASP A 93 -2.22 -19.12 3.45
N LYS A 94 -2.70 -18.68 4.63
CA LYS A 94 -1.94 -17.75 5.51
C LYS A 94 -0.53 -18.26 5.80
N GLU A 95 -0.35 -19.58 5.90
CA GLU A 95 0.94 -20.22 6.14
C GLU A 95 1.91 -20.11 4.97
N LYS A 96 1.40 -20.08 3.73
CA LYS A 96 2.21 -19.90 2.51
C LYS A 96 2.66 -18.45 2.35
N ILE A 97 1.85 -17.50 2.80
CA ILE A 97 2.14 -16.05 2.79
C ILE A 97 2.98 -15.61 4.00
N GLY A 98 2.98 -16.40 5.08
CA GLY A 98 3.73 -16.13 6.31
C GLY A 98 5.19 -15.77 6.04
N TRP A 99 5.73 -14.87 6.86
CA TRP A 99 7.13 -14.41 6.79
C TRP A 99 7.52 -13.70 5.49
N ALA A 100 6.56 -13.16 4.74
CA ALA A 100 6.85 -12.27 3.61
C ALA A 100 7.52 -10.97 4.07
N VAL A 101 8.76 -10.77 3.61
CA VAL A 101 9.53 -9.54 3.78
C VAL A 101 9.20 -8.59 2.64
N ARG A 102 8.97 -7.32 2.99
CA ARG A 102 8.72 -6.25 2.02
C ARG A 102 10.05 -5.79 1.43
N THR A 103 10.28 -6.05 0.14
CA THR A 103 11.49 -5.61 -0.55
C THR A 103 11.32 -4.21 -1.13
N PHE A 104 10.13 -3.87 -1.62
CA PHE A 104 9.82 -2.53 -2.11
C PHE A 104 8.31 -2.29 -2.16
N GLY A 105 7.75 -1.48 -1.25
CA GLY A 105 6.32 -1.20 -1.30
C GLY A 105 5.77 -0.65 0.00
N VAL A 106 4.46 -0.78 0.15
CA VAL A 106 3.71 -0.31 1.31
C VAL A 106 3.01 -1.49 2.00
N GLY A 107 3.06 -1.50 3.32
CA GLY A 107 2.40 -2.51 4.14
C GLY A 107 1.80 -1.85 5.37
N GLY A 108 0.47 -1.84 5.45
CA GLY A 108 -0.31 -1.23 6.51
C GLY A 108 -0.88 0.14 6.16
N LEU A 109 -0.10 1.06 5.57
CA LEU A 109 -0.59 2.37 5.14
C LEU A 109 -1.39 2.25 3.82
N PHE A 110 -2.70 2.51 3.86
CA PHE A 110 -3.64 2.33 2.74
C PHE A 110 -3.76 0.93 2.14
N GLY A 111 -3.02 -0.07 2.65
CA GLY A 111 -3.08 -1.46 2.21
C GLY A 111 -1.72 -2.16 2.23
N TYR A 112 -1.61 -3.21 1.43
CA TYR A 112 -0.44 -4.06 1.27
C TYR A 112 -0.15 -4.24 -0.22
N PHE A 113 0.73 -3.40 -0.78
CA PHE A 113 1.01 -3.37 -2.20
C PHE A 113 2.47 -3.06 -2.51
N GLY A 114 2.97 -3.61 -3.61
CA GLY A 114 4.38 -3.56 -4.00
C GLY A 114 5.03 -4.95 -3.99
N LYS A 115 6.35 -4.99 -3.89
CA LYS A 115 7.17 -6.20 -3.96
C LYS A 115 7.43 -6.77 -2.57
N PHE A 116 7.18 -8.05 -2.46
CA PHE A 116 7.39 -8.88 -1.27
C PHE A 116 8.19 -10.12 -1.68
N ALA A 117 8.83 -10.75 -0.70
CA ALA A 117 9.50 -12.02 -0.92
C ALA A 117 9.38 -12.90 0.33
N ASN A 118 9.21 -14.20 0.13
CA ASN A 118 9.41 -15.18 1.19
C ASN A 118 10.12 -16.42 0.63
N THR A 119 10.53 -17.32 1.52
CA THR A 119 11.25 -18.54 1.16
C THR A 119 10.36 -19.60 0.49
N LYS A 120 9.04 -19.51 0.63
CA LYS A 120 8.08 -20.51 0.12
C LYS A 120 7.62 -20.25 -1.32
N ILE A 121 7.34 -19.00 -1.65
CA ILE A 121 6.78 -18.55 -2.93
C ILE A 121 7.83 -17.79 -3.75
N GLY A 122 8.85 -17.22 -3.09
CA GLY A 122 9.85 -16.38 -3.74
C GLY A 122 9.37 -14.94 -3.88
N SER A 123 9.76 -14.26 -4.97
CA SER A 123 9.39 -12.87 -5.21
C SER A 123 7.93 -12.75 -5.67
N MET A 124 7.21 -11.84 -5.04
CA MET A 124 5.79 -11.61 -5.26
C MET A 124 5.52 -10.12 -5.44
N THR A 125 4.55 -9.78 -6.28
CA THR A 125 3.99 -8.43 -6.35
C THR A 125 2.57 -8.46 -5.83
N TRP A 126 2.31 -7.70 -4.78
CA TRP A 126 1.01 -7.65 -4.12
C TRP A 126 0.26 -6.39 -4.54
N TYR A 127 -1.05 -6.56 -4.64
CA TYR A 127 -2.01 -5.49 -4.83
C TYR A 127 -3.20 -5.78 -3.92
N ALA A 128 -3.03 -5.63 -2.61
CA ALA A 128 -4.05 -5.96 -1.62
C ALA A 128 -4.36 -4.77 -0.71
N LYS A 129 -5.58 -4.72 -0.16
CA LYS A 129 -5.91 -3.84 0.99
C LYS A 129 -6.30 -4.61 2.25
N LYS A 130 -6.31 -5.94 2.16
CA LYS A 130 -6.56 -6.83 3.30
C LYS A 130 -5.44 -7.85 3.38
N LYS A 131 -4.84 -8.02 4.55
CA LYS A 131 -3.87 -9.07 4.86
C LYS A 131 -4.57 -10.39 5.16
N GLN A 132 -5.74 -10.33 5.76
CA GLN A 132 -6.60 -11.48 6.04
C GLN A 132 -7.92 -11.25 5.30
N ASN A 133 -8.10 -12.02 4.22
CA ASN A 133 -9.36 -12.48 3.64
C ASN A 133 -9.06 -12.94 2.20
N CYS A 134 -8.74 -14.23 2.04
CA CYS A 134 -9.11 -14.97 0.84
C CYS A 134 -10.54 -15.55 1.00
N PHE A 135 -11.44 -14.74 1.60
CA PHE A 135 -12.84 -14.98 1.98
C PHE A 135 -13.08 -15.72 3.31
N ASP A 136 -14.10 -15.23 4.04
CA ASP A 136 -15.11 -16.06 4.72
C ASP A 136 -16.23 -16.28 3.70
#